data_AF-A0A0F9WQC0-F1
#
_entry.id   AF-A0A0F9WQC0-F1
#
_cell.length_a   1.000
_cell.length_b   1.000
_cell.length_c   1.000
_cell.angle_alpha   90.00
_cell.angle_beta   90.00
_cell.angle_gamma   90.00
#
_symmetry.space_group_name_H-M   'P 1'
#
loop_
_entity.id
_entity.type
_entity.pdbx_description
1 polymer ?
#
loop_
_entity_poly.entity_id
_entity_poly.type
_entity_poly.pdbx_seq_one_letter_code
_entity_poly.pdbx_strand_id
1 'polypeptide(L)'
;MTADKDAAPTPMMAQYIEIKAANPDCLLFYRMGDFYELFFDDAAEASRTLGIALTKRGKHLGEDIPMAGVPVVSADDYLQKLIAFGHRVAVCEQVEDPAEARKRGAKSVVKRDVVRLVTPGTITEEALLEPGRPNYLMALARLGGSGPNAAFALAWTDLSTGTFRLAETDIGRLATDIAALEPSEIVVAEPVFHDETLQPLLRRYGRAARPEPQALFDGATAEERVCRFYGVATLSGFGGFSRVELAAAAALIAYLGKTQMAARPALQRPERVVAGSLMQIDPATRASLELTRTMSGKRQGSLLSTIDRTVTGAGARLMAGRLAAPLTDPAAIRARQASVRTFVEDMPNRQRLRAALTGLPDTERALSRLSLGRGGPRDLAAIRDGLEAAFAIAAAAAAEMPDELRHAVTALAALPQSLHEALSDTLADAVPLLKRDGGFVRDGAIPALDEARTLRENSRRVIADLQGRYVAETGVRNLRIKHNNVLGYFVEGVTSLVSLLGGDPRLVRRVDAHHLVDRPDATEAQLGSDLEPGRDDRGVLEILEHPVEPLLLNVDQPDQDVPVSATDAHEQIARDGVEAGDLAEGGELVVHLVPFDPHLP
;
A
#
# COMPACT_ATOMS: atom_id res chain seq x y z
N MET A 1 -52.97 -1.87 21.72
CA MET A 1 -51.89 -2.50 20.94
C MET A 1 -50.87 -1.42 20.58
N THR A 2 -49.96 -1.15 21.50
CA THR A 2 -48.77 -0.32 21.25
C THR A 2 -47.73 -1.24 20.61
N ALA A 3 -47.57 -1.13 19.29
CA ALA A 3 -46.49 -1.81 18.59
C ALA A 3 -45.15 -1.38 19.22
N ASP A 4 -44.36 -2.39 19.55
CA ASP A 4 -43.13 -2.33 20.31
C ASP A 4 -42.10 -1.41 19.62
N LYS A 5 -41.87 -0.22 20.19
CA LYS A 5 -40.86 0.73 19.69
C LYS A 5 -39.43 0.23 19.94
N ASP A 6 -39.24 -0.82 20.74
CA ASP A 6 -37.93 -1.36 21.10
C ASP A 6 -37.42 -2.46 20.13
N ALA A 7 -38.23 -2.87 19.14
CA ALA A 7 -37.84 -3.87 18.15
C ALA A 7 -37.09 -3.30 16.94
N ALA A 8 -37.24 -2.00 16.64
CA ALA A 8 -36.62 -1.38 15.47
C ALA A 8 -35.14 -1.04 15.74
N PRO A 9 -34.18 -1.44 14.87
CA PRO A 9 -32.78 -1.06 15.04
C PRO A 9 -32.66 0.47 15.09
N THR A 10 -31.76 0.97 15.94
CA THR A 10 -31.42 2.40 15.93
C THR A 10 -30.97 2.80 14.52
N PRO A 11 -31.17 4.06 14.09
CA PRO A 11 -30.79 4.48 12.74
C PRO A 11 -29.32 4.18 12.37
N MET A 12 -28.41 4.25 13.36
CA MET A 12 -27.01 3.86 13.18
C MET A 12 -26.87 2.35 12.96
N MET A 13 -27.54 1.53 13.76
CA MET A 13 -27.46 0.07 13.63
C MET A 13 -28.13 -0.43 12.35
N ALA A 14 -29.20 0.24 11.89
CA ALA A 14 -29.81 -0.05 10.60
C ALA A 14 -28.81 0.16 9.45
N GLN A 15 -28.09 1.30 9.47
CA GLN A 15 -27.04 1.58 8.49
C GLN A 15 -25.88 0.57 8.60
N TYR A 16 -25.46 0.18 9.80
CA TYR A 16 -24.44 -0.86 9.98
C TYR A 16 -24.87 -2.21 9.38
N ILE A 17 -26.09 -2.67 9.65
CA ILE A 17 -26.62 -3.94 9.15
C ILE A 17 -26.71 -3.91 7.62
N GLU A 18 -27.15 -2.80 7.03
CA GLU A 18 -27.20 -2.62 5.57
C GLU A 18 -25.81 -2.75 4.94
N ILE A 19 -24.82 -2.03 5.46
CA ILE A 19 -23.44 -2.07 4.96
C ILE A 19 -22.81 -3.46 5.16
N LYS A 20 -23.09 -4.11 6.30
CA LYS A 20 -22.62 -5.47 6.58
C LYS A 20 -23.27 -6.50 5.65
N ALA A 21 -24.56 -6.35 5.33
CA ALA A 21 -25.25 -7.24 4.40
C ALA A 21 -24.67 -7.16 2.98
N ALA A 22 -24.15 -6.00 2.57
CA ALA A 22 -23.42 -5.83 1.32
C ALA A 22 -22.00 -6.43 1.35
N ASN A 23 -21.44 -6.68 2.55
CA ASN A 23 -20.08 -7.19 2.76
C ASN A 23 -20.07 -8.38 3.75
N PRO A 24 -20.83 -9.46 3.48
CA PRO A 24 -21.09 -10.51 4.46
C PRO A 24 -19.83 -11.30 4.85
N ASP A 25 -18.84 -11.33 3.97
CA ASP A 25 -17.63 -12.14 4.05
C ASP A 25 -16.39 -11.36 4.55
N CYS A 26 -16.58 -10.10 4.97
CA CYS A 26 -15.55 -9.22 5.51
C CYS A 26 -15.90 -8.79 6.94
N LEU A 27 -14.90 -8.63 7.80
CA LEU A 27 -15.08 -7.90 9.05
C LEU A 27 -15.34 -6.42 8.72
N LEU A 28 -16.32 -5.78 9.36
CA LEU A 28 -16.66 -4.40 9.09
C LEU A 28 -16.03 -3.45 10.12
N PHE A 29 -15.00 -2.72 9.73
CA PHE A 29 -14.46 -1.59 10.50
C PHE A 29 -15.35 -0.38 10.29
N TYR A 30 -16.29 -0.15 11.22
CA TYR A 30 -17.26 0.93 11.12
C TYR A 30 -16.80 2.17 11.87
N ARG A 31 -16.51 3.28 11.17
CA ARG A 31 -15.96 4.48 11.81
C ARG A 31 -16.94 5.18 12.74
N MET A 32 -16.50 5.32 13.99
CA MET A 32 -17.23 5.86 15.13
C MET A 32 -16.34 6.88 15.87
N GLY A 33 -16.27 8.10 15.34
CA GLY A 33 -15.37 9.13 15.86
C GLY A 33 -13.91 8.71 15.65
N ASP A 34 -13.16 8.55 16.74
CA ASP A 34 -11.74 8.18 16.75
C ASP A 34 -11.49 6.67 16.84
N PHE A 35 -12.56 5.85 16.70
CA PHE A 35 -12.48 4.39 16.74
C PHE A 35 -13.11 3.76 15.49
N TYR A 36 -12.59 2.59 15.10
CA TYR A 36 -13.33 1.62 14.31
C TYR A 36 -13.99 0.63 15.26
N GLU A 37 -15.32 0.53 15.18
CA GLU A 37 -16.11 -0.42 15.97
C GLU A 37 -16.62 -1.55 15.07
N LEU A 38 -16.66 -2.76 15.63
CA LEU A 38 -17.26 -3.94 15.05
C LEU A 38 -18.39 -4.42 15.96
N PHE A 39 -19.45 -4.98 15.39
CA PHE A 39 -20.62 -5.45 16.13
C PHE A 39 -20.97 -6.91 15.83
N PHE A 40 -21.72 -7.54 16.74
CA PHE A 40 -22.21 -8.92 16.61
C PHE A 40 -21.07 -9.94 16.43
N ASP A 41 -21.18 -10.83 15.44
CA ASP A 41 -20.18 -11.88 15.18
C ASP A 41 -18.81 -11.31 14.79
N ASP A 42 -18.78 -10.17 14.10
CA ASP A 42 -17.53 -9.49 13.75
C ASP A 42 -16.78 -9.03 15.01
N ALA A 43 -17.51 -8.56 16.03
CA ALA A 43 -16.91 -8.19 17.31
C ALA A 43 -16.30 -9.40 18.03
N ALA A 44 -17.02 -10.52 18.02
CA ALA A 44 -16.55 -11.75 18.66
C ALA A 44 -15.32 -12.34 17.93
N GLU A 45 -15.32 -12.32 16.60
CA GLU A 45 -14.18 -12.78 15.80
C GLU A 45 -12.98 -11.83 15.97
N ALA A 46 -13.18 -10.51 15.88
CA ALA A 46 -12.12 -9.54 16.08
C ALA A 46 -11.52 -9.62 17.50
N SER A 47 -12.35 -9.80 18.54
CA SER A 47 -11.88 -9.99 19.91
C SER A 47 -10.99 -11.22 20.05
N ARG A 48 -11.41 -12.37 19.49
CA ARG A 48 -10.62 -13.61 19.50
C ARG A 48 -9.30 -13.47 18.74
N THR A 49 -9.32 -12.88 17.55
CA THR A 49 -8.15 -12.77 16.68
C THR A 49 -7.16 -11.72 17.17
N LEU A 50 -7.65 -10.57 17.64
CA LEU A 50 -6.80 -9.43 18.03
C LEU A 50 -6.43 -9.44 19.51
N GLY A 51 -7.11 -10.23 20.34
CA GLY A 51 -6.96 -10.20 21.79
C GLY A 51 -7.48 -8.92 22.44
N ILE A 52 -8.46 -8.25 21.82
CA ILE A 52 -9.09 -7.03 22.34
C ILE A 52 -10.34 -7.35 23.16
N ALA A 53 -10.73 -6.44 24.05
CA ALA A 53 -11.88 -6.63 24.92
C ALA A 53 -13.20 -6.69 24.13
N LEU A 54 -13.98 -7.76 24.34
CA LEU A 54 -15.36 -7.85 23.88
C LEU A 54 -16.27 -7.18 24.91
N THR A 55 -16.99 -6.15 24.50
CA THR A 55 -17.91 -5.38 25.33
C THR A 55 -19.30 -5.38 24.71
N LYS A 56 -20.20 -4.52 25.20
CA LYS A 56 -21.57 -4.44 24.71
C LYS A 56 -22.03 -3.00 24.54
N ARG A 57 -22.86 -2.74 23.53
CA ARG A 57 -23.38 -1.40 23.24
C ARG A 57 -24.85 -1.42 22.82
N GLY A 58 -25.73 -1.02 23.74
CA GLY A 58 -27.16 -0.96 23.47
C GLY A 58 -27.79 -2.34 23.29
N LYS A 59 -29.01 -2.36 22.76
CA LYS A 59 -29.79 -3.58 22.53
C LYS A 59 -30.35 -3.64 21.11
N HIS A 60 -30.44 -4.83 20.55
CA HIS A 60 -31.14 -5.12 19.30
C HIS A 60 -32.01 -6.36 19.51
N LEU A 61 -33.31 -6.27 19.16
CA LEU A 61 -34.29 -7.34 19.39
C LEU A 61 -34.31 -7.84 20.85
N GLY A 62 -34.08 -6.94 21.82
CA GLY A 62 -34.06 -7.25 23.25
C GLY A 62 -32.73 -7.81 23.79
N GLU A 63 -31.79 -8.18 22.92
CA GLU A 63 -30.48 -8.72 23.28
C GLU A 63 -29.38 -7.64 23.28
N ASP A 64 -28.38 -7.80 24.14
CA ASP A 64 -27.21 -6.91 24.19
C ASP A 64 -26.37 -7.09 22.92
N ILE A 65 -25.99 -5.99 22.26
CA ILE A 65 -25.17 -6.06 21.03
C ILE A 65 -23.68 -6.21 21.41
N PRO A 66 -23.02 -7.32 21.04
CA PRO A 66 -21.57 -7.47 21.23
C PRO A 66 -20.81 -6.41 20.43
N MET A 67 -19.77 -5.83 21.02
CA MET A 67 -19.00 -4.74 20.41
C MET A 67 -17.53 -4.83 20.80
N ALA A 68 -16.65 -4.65 19.81
CA ALA A 68 -15.21 -4.52 19.98
C ALA A 68 -14.73 -3.33 19.13
N GLY A 69 -13.67 -2.65 19.56
CA GLY A 69 -13.19 -1.48 18.84
C GLY A 69 -11.69 -1.28 18.94
N VAL A 70 -11.14 -0.62 17.92
CA VAL A 70 -9.72 -0.27 17.82
C VAL A 70 -9.57 1.23 17.52
N PRO A 71 -8.58 1.93 18.10
CA PRO A 71 -8.35 3.34 17.80
C PRO A 71 -7.92 3.52 16.34
N VAL A 72 -8.46 4.55 15.67
CA VAL A 72 -8.14 4.87 14.26
C VAL A 72 -6.64 5.10 14.07
N VAL A 73 -5.98 5.76 15.02
CA VAL A 73 -4.53 6.06 14.99
C VAL A 73 -3.64 4.81 14.97
N SER A 74 -4.17 3.67 15.37
CA SER A 74 -3.46 2.38 15.42
C SER A 74 -4.13 1.32 14.55
N ALA A 75 -5.08 1.72 13.70
CA ALA A 75 -5.91 0.76 12.95
C ALA A 75 -5.08 -0.15 12.04
N ASP A 76 -4.00 0.38 11.45
CA ASP A 76 -3.12 -0.37 10.54
C ASP A 76 -2.47 -1.58 11.24
N ASP A 77 -2.06 -1.46 12.50
CA ASP A 77 -1.48 -2.58 13.27
C ASP A 77 -2.51 -3.72 13.47
N TYR A 78 -3.78 -3.36 13.69
CA TYR A 78 -4.85 -4.34 13.84
C TYR A 78 -5.27 -4.93 12.50
N LEU A 79 -5.29 -4.11 11.43
CA LEU A 79 -5.48 -4.60 10.07
C LEU A 79 -4.41 -5.65 9.73
N GLN A 80 -3.14 -5.37 10.02
CA GLN A 80 -2.04 -6.32 9.79
C GLN A 80 -2.31 -7.69 10.41
N LYS A 81 -2.71 -7.70 11.68
CA LYS A 81 -3.03 -8.94 12.40
C LYS A 81 -4.21 -9.66 11.76
N LEU A 82 -5.31 -8.97 11.50
CA LEU A 82 -6.48 -9.56 10.85
C LEU A 82 -6.13 -10.18 9.49
N ILE A 83 -5.40 -9.44 8.66
CA ILE A 83 -4.95 -9.90 7.34
C ILE A 83 -4.01 -11.10 7.45
N ALA A 84 -3.08 -11.11 8.41
CA ALA A 84 -2.18 -12.25 8.66
C ALA A 84 -2.92 -13.54 9.07
N PHE A 85 -4.09 -13.41 9.72
CA PHE A 85 -5.00 -14.51 10.02
C PHE A 85 -5.99 -14.83 8.87
N GLY A 86 -5.79 -14.24 7.69
CA GLY A 86 -6.60 -14.48 6.50
C GLY A 86 -7.99 -13.85 6.54
N HIS A 87 -8.21 -12.86 7.40
CA HIS A 87 -9.44 -12.06 7.36
C HIS A 87 -9.40 -11.06 6.21
N ARG A 88 -10.58 -10.62 5.80
CA ARG A 88 -10.79 -9.46 4.94
C ARG A 88 -11.52 -8.41 5.76
N VAL A 89 -11.19 -7.15 5.56
CA VAL A 89 -11.74 -6.05 6.35
C VAL A 89 -12.32 -4.99 5.43
N ALA A 90 -13.60 -4.71 5.57
CA ALA A 90 -14.26 -3.58 4.93
C ALA A 90 -14.07 -2.34 5.81
N VAL A 91 -13.41 -1.31 5.30
CA VAL A 91 -13.19 -0.05 6.00
C VAL A 91 -14.30 0.90 5.62
N CYS A 92 -15.16 1.20 6.59
CA CYS A 92 -16.33 2.05 6.43
C CYS A 92 -16.10 3.41 7.07
N GLU A 93 -16.16 4.43 6.23
CA GLU A 93 -15.80 5.81 6.53
C GLU A 93 -17.00 6.74 6.51
N GLN A 94 -16.87 7.90 7.15
CA GLN A 94 -17.86 8.98 7.03
C GLN A 94 -17.65 9.70 5.70
N VAL A 95 -18.62 9.58 4.79
CA VAL A 95 -18.57 10.19 3.46
C VAL A 95 -19.27 11.55 3.39
N GLU A 96 -19.75 12.03 4.53
CA GLU A 96 -20.48 13.29 4.67
C GLU A 96 -19.93 14.05 5.87
N ASP A 97 -19.86 15.38 5.76
CA ASP A 97 -19.48 16.25 6.87
C ASP A 97 -20.55 16.18 7.98
N PRO A 98 -20.16 15.93 9.25
CA PRO A 98 -21.06 16.02 10.40
C PRO A 98 -21.89 17.31 10.48
N ALA A 99 -21.37 18.44 9.99
CA ALA A 99 -22.09 19.71 9.90
C ALA A 99 -23.24 19.67 8.90
N GLU A 100 -23.06 19.01 7.74
CA GLU A 100 -24.10 18.81 6.74
C GLU A 100 -25.16 17.82 7.23
N ALA A 101 -24.74 16.75 7.90
CA ALA A 101 -25.66 15.80 8.51
C ALA A 101 -26.54 16.45 9.59
N ARG A 102 -26.01 17.42 10.35
CA ARG A 102 -26.77 18.21 11.34
C ARG A 102 -27.81 19.12 10.66
N LYS A 103 -27.55 19.63 9.45
CA LYS A 103 -28.52 20.45 8.69
C LYS A 103 -29.76 19.65 8.28
N ARG A 104 -29.64 18.33 8.07
CA ARG A 104 -30.78 17.43 7.77
C ARG A 104 -31.65 17.07 8.99
N GLY A 105 -31.25 17.50 10.18
CA GLY A 105 -32.01 17.36 11.42
C GLY A 105 -31.20 16.69 12.54
N ALA A 106 -31.53 17.00 13.80
CA ALA A 106 -30.78 16.56 14.98
C ALA A 106 -30.72 15.03 15.21
N LYS A 107 -31.51 14.23 14.46
CA LYS A 107 -31.53 12.76 14.50
C LYS A 107 -30.94 12.10 13.25
N SER A 108 -30.46 12.89 12.27
CA SER A 108 -29.88 12.37 11.04
C SER A 108 -28.48 11.79 11.33
N VAL A 109 -28.27 10.53 10.93
CA VAL A 109 -26.98 9.86 11.04
C VAL A 109 -26.13 10.28 9.85
N VAL A 110 -24.84 10.57 10.09
CA VAL A 110 -23.86 10.85 9.04
C VAL A 110 -23.83 9.70 8.05
N LYS A 111 -23.90 9.99 6.74
CA LYS A 111 -23.79 8.95 5.72
C LYS A 111 -22.42 8.29 5.82
N ARG A 112 -22.43 6.96 5.74
CA ARG A 112 -21.22 6.14 5.72
C ARG A 112 -21.26 5.18 4.56
N ASP A 113 -20.08 4.87 4.05
CA ASP A 113 -19.91 3.89 2.99
C ASP A 113 -18.60 3.16 3.18
N VAL A 114 -18.48 1.98 2.56
CA VAL A 114 -17.20 1.30 2.45
C VAL A 114 -16.37 2.07 1.44
N VAL A 115 -15.18 2.50 1.84
CA VAL A 115 -14.23 3.18 0.94
C VAL A 115 -13.14 2.25 0.44
N ARG A 116 -12.99 1.09 1.09
CA ARG A 116 -11.95 0.12 0.79
C ARG A 116 -12.27 -1.25 1.36
N LEU A 117 -11.94 -2.31 0.60
CA LEU A 117 -11.82 -3.66 1.12
C LEU A 117 -10.33 -4.02 1.22
N VAL A 118 -9.86 -4.25 2.44
CA VAL A 118 -8.49 -4.69 2.72
C VAL A 118 -8.48 -6.22 2.70
N THR A 119 -7.69 -6.81 1.80
CA THR A 119 -7.55 -8.26 1.65
C THR A 119 -6.08 -8.65 1.63
N PRO A 120 -5.73 -9.92 1.92
CA PRO A 120 -4.33 -10.37 1.93
C PRO A 120 -3.55 -10.07 0.65
N GLY A 121 -4.18 -10.17 -0.53
CA GLY A 121 -3.53 -9.88 -1.81
C GLY A 121 -3.57 -8.41 -2.24
N THR A 122 -4.22 -7.52 -1.49
CA THR A 122 -4.48 -6.12 -1.93
C THR A 122 -4.01 -5.04 -0.96
N ILE A 123 -3.13 -5.40 -0.03
CA ILE A 123 -2.44 -4.46 0.85
C ILE A 123 -1.30 -3.73 0.11
N THR A 124 -1.11 -2.46 0.45
CA THR A 124 -0.14 -1.54 -0.19
C THR A 124 0.70 -0.77 0.81
N GLU A 125 0.24 -0.71 2.05
CA GLU A 125 0.87 -0.04 3.18
C GLU A 125 2.16 -0.76 3.54
N GLU A 126 3.23 0.01 3.72
CA GLU A 126 4.55 -0.54 4.06
C GLU A 126 4.52 -1.32 5.38
N ALA A 127 3.77 -0.85 6.37
CA ALA A 127 3.61 -1.54 7.65
C ALA A 127 2.98 -2.94 7.53
N LEU A 128 2.18 -3.17 6.48
CA LEU A 128 1.48 -4.45 6.27
C LEU A 128 2.30 -5.43 5.42
N LEU A 129 3.32 -4.95 4.72
CA LEU A 129 4.08 -5.72 3.75
C LEU A 129 5.43 -6.15 4.32
N GLU A 130 5.84 -7.37 4.02
CA GLU A 130 7.23 -7.78 4.21
C GLU A 130 8.09 -7.08 3.13
N PRO A 131 9.17 -6.34 3.48
CA PRO A 131 9.96 -5.58 2.51
C PRO A 131 10.52 -6.43 1.36
N GLY A 132 11.08 -7.60 1.69
CA GLY A 132 11.76 -8.49 0.73
C GLY A 132 10.89 -9.58 0.12
N ARG A 133 9.56 -9.50 0.25
CA ARG A 133 8.64 -10.51 -0.29
C ARG A 133 7.59 -9.86 -1.19
N PRO A 134 7.34 -10.40 -2.38
CA PRO A 134 6.19 -10.01 -3.18
C PRO A 134 4.88 -10.37 -2.46
N ASN A 135 3.85 -9.54 -2.61
CA ASN A 135 2.52 -9.80 -2.09
C ASN A 135 1.53 -10.10 -3.23
N TYR A 136 1.64 -11.31 -3.79
CA TYR A 136 0.86 -11.65 -4.98
C TYR A 136 -0.61 -11.92 -4.66
N LEU A 137 -1.48 -11.22 -5.38
CA LEU A 137 -2.85 -11.63 -5.65
C LEU A 137 -2.86 -12.43 -6.95
N MET A 138 -3.46 -13.61 -6.92
CA MET A 138 -3.56 -14.50 -8.07
C MET A 138 -5.02 -14.72 -8.46
N ALA A 139 -5.31 -14.85 -9.75
CA ALA A 139 -6.55 -15.40 -10.26
C ALA A 139 -6.26 -16.69 -11.04
N LEU A 140 -7.02 -17.75 -10.76
CA LEU A 140 -6.98 -19.01 -11.49
C LEU A 140 -8.23 -19.13 -12.35
N ALA A 141 -8.04 -19.14 -13.67
CA ALA A 141 -9.11 -19.36 -14.63
C ALA A 141 -9.08 -20.80 -15.16
N ARG A 142 -10.29 -21.33 -15.39
CA ARG A 142 -10.51 -22.58 -16.14
C ARG A 142 -11.52 -22.31 -17.25
N LEU A 143 -11.17 -22.66 -18.48
CA LEU A 143 -12.11 -22.70 -19.59
C LEU A 143 -12.34 -24.15 -20.05
N GLY A 144 -13.59 -24.50 -20.32
CA GLY A 144 -14.02 -25.89 -20.56
C GLY A 144 -14.60 -26.57 -19.31
N GLY A 145 -15.02 -27.83 -19.45
CA GLY A 145 -15.55 -28.64 -18.35
C GLY A 145 -14.46 -29.17 -17.41
N SER A 146 -14.82 -29.97 -16.41
CA SER A 146 -13.90 -30.58 -15.42
C SER A 146 -13.02 -31.73 -15.96
N GLY A 147 -12.77 -31.78 -17.26
CA GLY A 147 -12.05 -32.87 -17.93
C GLY A 147 -10.57 -32.54 -18.21
N PRO A 148 -9.82 -33.51 -18.77
CA PRO A 148 -8.40 -33.35 -19.11
C PRO A 148 -8.15 -32.30 -20.20
N ASN A 149 -9.18 -31.92 -20.97
CA ASN A 149 -9.11 -30.89 -22.00
C ASN A 149 -9.41 -29.48 -21.45
N ALA A 150 -9.56 -29.33 -20.14
CA ALA A 150 -9.74 -28.02 -19.52
C ALA A 150 -8.46 -27.20 -19.70
N ALA A 151 -8.60 -26.00 -20.23
CA ALA A 151 -7.50 -25.05 -20.29
C ALA A 151 -7.43 -24.29 -18.97
N PHE A 152 -6.23 -24.13 -18.42
CA PHE A 152 -5.99 -23.37 -17.20
C PHE A 152 -4.99 -22.25 -17.44
N ALA A 153 -5.20 -21.14 -16.73
CA ALA A 153 -4.20 -20.09 -16.66
C ALA A 153 -4.22 -19.43 -15.30
N LEU A 154 -3.05 -18.92 -14.94
CA LEU A 154 -2.82 -18.07 -13.78
C LEU A 154 -2.59 -16.64 -14.28
N ALA A 155 -3.26 -15.70 -13.65
CA ALA A 155 -2.87 -14.30 -13.68
C ALA A 155 -2.47 -13.91 -12.27
N TRP A 156 -1.39 -13.15 -12.10
CA TRP A 156 -1.04 -12.65 -10.78
C TRP A 156 -0.44 -11.26 -10.85
N THR A 157 -0.58 -10.56 -9.72
CA THR A 157 -0.12 -9.19 -9.58
C THR A 157 0.37 -8.94 -8.16
N ASP A 158 1.42 -8.14 -8.03
CA ASP A 158 1.73 -7.50 -6.77
C ASP A 158 1.23 -6.05 -6.87
N LEU A 159 0.15 -5.76 -6.15
CA LEU A 159 -0.46 -4.43 -6.16
C LEU A 159 0.53 -3.36 -5.69
N SER A 160 1.46 -3.71 -4.80
CA SER A 160 2.44 -2.77 -4.25
C SER A 160 3.55 -2.40 -5.25
N THR A 161 3.79 -3.20 -6.30
CA THR A 161 4.81 -2.89 -7.32
C THR A 161 4.21 -2.65 -8.71
N GLY A 162 2.94 -3.02 -8.91
CA GLY A 162 2.25 -2.94 -10.20
C GLY A 162 2.57 -4.10 -11.15
N THR A 163 3.43 -5.06 -10.76
CA THR A 163 3.75 -6.23 -11.59
C THR A 163 2.48 -6.95 -12.02
N PHE A 164 2.36 -7.35 -13.30
CA PHE A 164 1.19 -8.05 -13.82
C PHE A 164 1.62 -9.14 -14.81
N ARG A 165 1.44 -10.41 -14.43
CA ARG A 165 1.94 -11.56 -15.20
C ARG A 165 0.87 -12.60 -15.45
N LEU A 166 1.01 -13.31 -16.57
CA LEU A 166 0.09 -14.33 -17.06
C LEU A 166 0.86 -15.59 -17.43
N ALA A 167 0.31 -16.76 -17.13
CA ALA A 167 0.88 -18.04 -17.57
C ALA A 167 -0.21 -19.07 -17.81
N GLU A 168 -0.12 -19.78 -18.92
CA GLU A 168 -0.85 -21.04 -19.08
C GLU A 168 -0.28 -22.13 -18.17
N THR A 169 -1.18 -22.96 -17.67
CA THR A 169 -0.85 -24.11 -16.84
C THR A 169 -1.80 -25.26 -17.17
N ASP A 170 -1.58 -26.40 -16.52
CA ASP A 170 -2.43 -27.57 -16.62
C ASP A 170 -2.68 -28.16 -15.22
N ILE A 171 -3.59 -29.12 -15.14
CA ILE A 171 -3.98 -29.73 -13.86
C ILE A 171 -2.81 -30.39 -13.12
N GLY A 172 -1.82 -30.91 -13.85
CA GLY A 172 -0.65 -31.58 -13.27
C GLY A 172 0.38 -30.59 -12.73
N ARG A 173 0.50 -29.42 -13.34
CA ARG A 173 1.44 -28.36 -12.96
C ARG A 173 0.87 -27.35 -11.97
N LEU A 174 -0.45 -27.22 -11.87
CA LEU A 174 -1.10 -26.17 -11.09
C LEU A 174 -0.59 -26.06 -9.65
N ALA A 175 -0.42 -27.20 -8.95
CA ALA A 175 0.10 -27.18 -7.58
C ALA A 175 1.54 -26.65 -7.50
N THR A 176 2.38 -26.98 -8.48
CA THR A 176 3.77 -26.52 -8.59
C THR A 176 3.84 -25.04 -8.93
N ASP A 177 3.06 -24.58 -9.90
CA ASP A 177 3.06 -23.19 -10.33
C ASP A 177 2.54 -22.25 -9.23
N ILE A 178 1.47 -22.63 -8.50
CA ILE A 178 0.96 -21.82 -7.37
C ILE A 178 1.95 -21.83 -6.20
N ALA A 179 2.58 -22.97 -5.89
CA ALA A 179 3.58 -23.05 -4.82
C ALA A 179 4.86 -22.26 -5.13
N ALA A 180 5.22 -22.10 -6.41
CA ALA A 180 6.34 -21.26 -6.81
C ALA A 180 6.09 -19.77 -6.54
N LEU A 181 4.85 -19.33 -6.68
CA LEU A 181 4.48 -17.92 -6.51
C LEU A 181 4.09 -17.59 -5.06
N GLU A 182 3.69 -18.58 -4.25
CA GLU A 182 3.24 -18.39 -2.86
C GLU A 182 2.24 -17.21 -2.69
N PRO A 183 1.14 -17.16 -3.46
CA PRO A 183 0.22 -16.03 -3.44
C PRO A 183 -0.41 -15.85 -2.05
N SER A 184 -0.54 -14.59 -1.63
CA SER A 184 -1.23 -14.22 -0.39
C SER A 184 -2.75 -14.39 -0.51
N GLU A 185 -3.27 -14.37 -1.73
CA GLU A 185 -4.69 -14.54 -2.03
C GLU A 185 -4.88 -15.12 -3.44
N ILE A 186 -5.82 -16.07 -3.59
CA ILE A 186 -6.14 -16.75 -4.85
C ILE A 186 -7.64 -16.56 -5.12
N VAL A 187 -7.98 -15.91 -6.23
CA VAL A 187 -9.35 -15.73 -6.70
C VAL A 187 -9.67 -16.81 -7.72
N VAL A 188 -10.79 -17.50 -7.53
CA VAL A 188 -11.25 -18.58 -8.41
C VAL A 188 -12.75 -18.48 -8.64
N ALA A 189 -13.24 -19.00 -9.76
CA ALA A 189 -14.67 -19.06 -9.98
C ALA A 189 -15.33 -20.04 -8.99
N GLU A 190 -16.52 -19.71 -8.48
CA GLU A 190 -17.30 -20.57 -7.56
C GLU A 190 -17.41 -22.03 -8.05
N PRO A 191 -17.73 -22.33 -9.33
CA PRO A 191 -17.81 -23.71 -9.81
C PRO A 191 -16.46 -24.43 -9.83
N VAL A 192 -15.36 -23.69 -9.95
CA VAL A 192 -13.99 -24.23 -9.92
C VAL A 192 -13.55 -24.49 -8.48
N PHE A 193 -13.97 -23.64 -7.54
CA PHE A 193 -13.69 -23.80 -6.11
C PHE A 193 -14.32 -25.07 -5.51
N HIS A 194 -15.52 -25.43 -5.97
CA HIS A 194 -16.23 -26.64 -5.54
C HIS A 194 -15.93 -27.88 -6.38
N ASP A 195 -15.04 -27.79 -7.37
CA ASP A 195 -14.65 -28.95 -8.19
C ASP A 195 -13.85 -29.98 -7.37
N GLU A 196 -14.28 -31.24 -7.39
CA GLU A 196 -13.68 -32.32 -6.58
C GLU A 196 -12.17 -32.51 -6.85
N THR A 197 -11.71 -32.21 -8.08
CA THR A 197 -10.31 -32.39 -8.48
C THR A 197 -9.43 -31.27 -7.90
N LEU A 198 -9.96 -30.05 -7.84
CA LEU A 198 -9.20 -28.85 -7.41
C LEU A 198 -9.39 -28.52 -5.94
N GLN A 199 -10.47 -29.00 -5.33
CA GLN A 199 -10.79 -28.75 -3.94
C GLN A 199 -9.64 -29.12 -2.98
N PRO A 200 -8.90 -30.24 -3.12
CA PRO A 200 -7.77 -30.56 -2.24
C PRO A 200 -6.64 -29.54 -2.31
N LEU A 201 -6.40 -28.95 -3.48
CA LEU A 201 -5.39 -27.91 -3.69
C LEU A 201 -5.85 -26.60 -3.03
N LEU A 202 -7.06 -26.14 -3.34
CA LEU A 202 -7.60 -24.87 -2.85
C LEU A 202 -7.79 -24.87 -1.33
N ARG A 203 -8.18 -26.01 -0.73
CA ARG A 203 -8.31 -26.15 0.73
C ARG A 203 -7.00 -25.92 1.47
N ARG A 204 -5.83 -26.17 0.86
CA ARG A 204 -4.52 -25.89 1.48
C ARG A 204 -4.30 -24.39 1.72
N TYR A 205 -4.94 -23.54 0.92
CA TYR A 205 -4.88 -22.09 1.05
C TYR A 205 -5.97 -21.54 1.98
N GLY A 206 -6.93 -22.36 2.42
CA GLY A 206 -7.95 -21.98 3.40
C GLY A 206 -8.69 -20.69 3.01
N ARG A 207 -8.67 -19.69 3.88
CA ARG A 207 -9.32 -18.38 3.67
C ARG A 207 -8.68 -17.53 2.56
N ALA A 208 -7.45 -17.85 2.15
CA ALA A 208 -6.76 -17.16 1.05
C ALA A 208 -7.30 -17.58 -0.32
N ALA A 209 -7.92 -18.76 -0.46
CA ALA A 209 -8.67 -19.12 -1.66
C ALA A 209 -10.09 -18.52 -1.60
N ARG A 210 -10.41 -17.64 -2.55
CA ARG A 210 -11.65 -16.87 -2.62
C ARG A 210 -12.48 -17.27 -3.83
N PRO A 211 -13.64 -17.89 -3.62
CA PRO A 211 -14.58 -18.09 -4.72
C PRO A 211 -15.26 -16.76 -5.08
N GLU A 212 -15.40 -16.51 -6.37
CA GLU A 212 -16.08 -15.36 -6.95
C GLU A 212 -17.03 -15.79 -8.08
N PRO A 213 -18.00 -14.94 -8.47
CA PRO A 213 -18.95 -15.28 -9.52
C PRO A 213 -18.27 -15.65 -10.84
N GLN A 214 -18.75 -16.73 -11.49
CA GLN A 214 -18.22 -17.22 -12.78
C GLN A 214 -18.19 -16.14 -13.87
N ALA A 215 -19.08 -15.15 -13.81
CA ALA A 215 -19.13 -14.03 -14.75
C ALA A 215 -17.81 -13.23 -14.81
N LEU A 216 -17.04 -13.17 -13.71
CA LEU A 216 -15.73 -12.51 -13.72
C LEU A 216 -14.73 -13.22 -14.63
N PHE A 217 -14.88 -14.54 -14.80
CA PHE A 217 -13.98 -15.41 -15.55
C PHE A 217 -14.47 -15.70 -16.98
N ASP A 218 -15.43 -14.93 -17.50
CA ASP A 218 -15.94 -15.13 -18.85
C ASP A 218 -14.90 -14.80 -19.93
N GLY A 219 -14.35 -15.84 -20.55
CA GLY A 219 -13.38 -15.70 -21.64
C GLY A 219 -13.94 -15.12 -22.93
N ALA A 220 -15.26 -14.97 -23.11
CA ALA A 220 -15.82 -14.31 -24.31
C ALA A 220 -15.64 -12.79 -24.25
N THR A 221 -15.78 -12.20 -23.06
CA THR A 221 -15.70 -10.75 -22.82
C THR A 221 -14.37 -10.33 -22.20
N ALA A 222 -13.43 -11.25 -22.01
CA ALA A 222 -12.19 -11.02 -21.29
C ALA A 222 -11.29 -9.98 -21.98
N GLU A 223 -11.07 -10.11 -23.30
CA GLU A 223 -10.23 -9.18 -24.06
C GLU A 223 -10.74 -7.74 -23.96
N GLU A 224 -12.05 -7.53 -24.18
CA GLU A 224 -12.67 -6.21 -24.08
C GLU A 224 -12.47 -5.59 -22.69
N ARG A 225 -12.60 -6.38 -21.63
CA ARG A 225 -12.43 -5.92 -20.25
C ARG A 225 -10.97 -5.54 -19.94
N VAL A 226 -10.00 -6.30 -20.45
CA VAL A 226 -8.57 -5.98 -20.30
C VAL A 226 -8.21 -4.74 -21.13
N CYS A 227 -8.67 -4.63 -22.38
CA CYS A 227 -8.49 -3.44 -23.22
C CYS A 227 -9.05 -2.19 -22.55
N ARG A 228 -10.26 -2.27 -22.00
CA ARG A 228 -10.92 -1.16 -21.28
C ARG A 228 -10.12 -0.71 -20.06
N PHE A 229 -9.52 -1.64 -19.32
CA PHE A 229 -8.69 -1.32 -18.17
C PHE A 229 -7.43 -0.53 -18.57
N TYR A 230 -6.72 -0.98 -19.61
CA TYR A 230 -5.50 -0.32 -20.10
C TYR A 230 -5.76 0.88 -21.02
N GLY A 231 -7.01 1.14 -21.41
CA GLY A 231 -7.35 2.25 -22.31
C GLY A 231 -6.85 2.04 -23.75
N VAL A 232 -6.69 0.79 -24.19
CA VAL A 232 -6.17 0.43 -25.52
C VAL A 232 -7.28 -0.18 -26.38
N ALA A 233 -7.16 -0.05 -27.71
CA ALA A 233 -8.10 -0.66 -28.64
C ALA A 233 -7.90 -2.17 -28.80
N THR A 234 -6.65 -2.65 -28.75
CA THR A 234 -6.29 -4.07 -28.86
C THR A 234 -5.10 -4.39 -27.97
N LEU A 235 -4.93 -5.66 -27.60
CA LEU A 235 -3.78 -6.13 -26.81
C LEU A 235 -2.57 -6.51 -27.65
N SER A 236 -2.64 -6.35 -28.98
CA SER A 236 -1.56 -6.75 -29.90
C SER A 236 -0.19 -6.13 -29.58
N GLY A 237 -0.18 -4.90 -29.04
CA GLY A 237 1.04 -4.23 -28.58
C GLY A 237 1.60 -4.73 -27.24
N PHE A 238 0.86 -5.56 -26.50
CA PHE A 238 1.35 -6.20 -25.26
C PHE A 238 1.79 -7.64 -25.50
N GLY A 239 1.20 -8.31 -26.50
CA GLY A 239 1.51 -9.69 -26.84
C GLY A 239 0.26 -10.47 -27.25
N GLY A 240 0.45 -11.66 -27.83
CA GLY A 240 -0.66 -12.51 -28.20
C GLY A 240 -1.05 -13.43 -27.05
N PHE A 241 -2.08 -13.09 -26.25
CA PHE A 241 -2.56 -13.88 -25.12
C PHE A 241 -3.64 -14.90 -25.53
N SER A 242 -3.72 -16.03 -24.82
CA SER A 242 -4.77 -17.02 -25.04
C SER A 242 -6.06 -16.61 -24.34
N ARG A 243 -7.17 -17.23 -24.75
CA ARG A 243 -8.49 -16.94 -24.18
C ARG A 243 -8.54 -17.23 -22.67
N VAL A 244 -7.85 -18.25 -22.18
CA VAL A 244 -7.83 -18.60 -20.76
C VAL A 244 -6.95 -17.66 -19.95
N GLU A 245 -5.81 -17.21 -20.49
CA GLU A 245 -4.98 -16.18 -19.86
C GLU A 245 -5.75 -14.87 -19.72
N LEU A 246 -6.46 -14.46 -20.77
CA LEU A 246 -7.30 -13.25 -20.73
C LEU A 246 -8.43 -13.40 -19.71
N ALA A 247 -9.05 -14.58 -19.60
CA ALA A 247 -10.07 -14.84 -18.59
C ALA A 247 -9.52 -14.68 -17.16
N ALA A 248 -8.31 -15.17 -16.89
CA ALA A 248 -7.63 -14.98 -15.60
C ALA A 248 -7.31 -13.50 -15.36
N ALA A 249 -6.75 -12.81 -16.36
CA ALA A 249 -6.43 -11.39 -16.29
C ALA A 249 -7.67 -10.52 -15.99
N ALA A 250 -8.75 -10.75 -16.72
CA ALA A 250 -10.00 -10.03 -16.57
C ALA A 250 -10.64 -10.26 -15.19
N ALA A 251 -10.58 -11.49 -14.66
CA ALA A 251 -11.05 -11.80 -13.32
C ALA A 251 -10.21 -11.10 -12.24
N LEU A 252 -8.89 -11.10 -12.39
CA LEU A 252 -7.96 -10.42 -11.49
C LEU A 252 -8.22 -8.91 -11.46
N ILE A 253 -8.36 -8.27 -12.62
CA ILE A 253 -8.68 -6.85 -12.75
C ILE A 253 -10.05 -6.53 -12.14
N ALA A 254 -11.06 -7.37 -12.38
CA ALA A 254 -12.39 -7.16 -11.80
C ALA A 254 -12.37 -7.25 -10.27
N TYR A 255 -11.60 -8.18 -9.71
CA TYR A 255 -11.42 -8.30 -8.25
C TYR A 255 -10.66 -7.10 -7.67
N LEU A 256 -9.64 -6.60 -8.36
CA LEU A 256 -8.99 -5.34 -7.99
C LEU A 256 -9.97 -4.16 -8.01
N GLY A 257 -10.81 -4.05 -9.03
CA GLY A 257 -11.87 -3.02 -9.07
C GLY A 257 -12.85 -3.13 -7.88
N LYS A 258 -13.22 -4.35 -7.48
CA LYS A 258 -14.07 -4.59 -6.31
C LYS A 258 -13.39 -4.18 -5.00
N THR A 259 -12.08 -4.43 -4.85
CA THR A 259 -11.35 -4.19 -3.58
C THR A 259 -10.82 -2.78 -3.44
N GLN A 260 -10.36 -2.17 -4.55
CA GLN A 260 -9.82 -0.81 -4.60
C GLN A 260 -10.88 0.25 -4.87
N MET A 261 -12.11 -0.18 -5.21
CA MET A 261 -13.28 0.67 -5.47
C MET A 261 -13.01 1.70 -6.57
N ALA A 262 -13.00 2.99 -6.24
CA ALA A 262 -12.79 4.07 -7.22
C ALA A 262 -11.33 4.20 -7.66
N ALA A 263 -10.37 3.66 -6.88
CA ALA A 263 -8.95 3.79 -7.21
C ALA A 263 -8.59 2.83 -8.36
N ARG A 264 -7.94 3.38 -9.39
CA ARG A 264 -7.38 2.58 -10.49
C ARG A 264 -5.93 2.26 -10.17
N PRO A 265 -5.58 0.98 -9.92
CA PRO A 265 -4.20 0.63 -9.67
C PRO A 265 -3.35 0.84 -10.92
N ALA A 266 -2.18 1.44 -10.75
CA ALA A 266 -1.18 1.56 -11.81
C ALA A 266 -0.49 0.19 -12.00
N LEU A 267 -1.12 -0.68 -12.79
CA LEU A 267 -0.53 -1.96 -13.17
C LEU A 267 0.37 -1.77 -14.39
N GLN A 268 1.51 -2.45 -14.37
CA GLN A 268 2.36 -2.62 -15.53
C GLN A 268 1.61 -3.38 -16.63
N ARG A 269 2.18 -3.36 -17.84
CA ARG A 269 1.65 -4.12 -18.98
C ARG A 269 1.66 -5.62 -18.63
N PRO A 270 0.66 -6.40 -19.09
CA PRO A 270 0.64 -7.83 -18.89
C PRO A 270 1.83 -8.48 -19.58
N GLU A 271 2.61 -9.24 -18.83
CA GLU A 271 3.73 -10.02 -19.34
C GLU A 271 3.38 -11.51 -19.31
N ARG A 272 3.58 -12.20 -20.43
CA ARG A 272 3.40 -13.66 -20.49
C ARG A 272 4.66 -14.37 -20.01
N VAL A 273 4.51 -15.25 -19.03
CA VAL A 273 5.52 -16.23 -18.65
C VAL A 273 5.37 -17.47 -19.51
N VAL A 274 6.38 -17.74 -20.35
CA VAL A 274 6.36 -18.86 -21.30
C VAL A 274 6.45 -20.20 -20.56
N ALA A 275 5.61 -21.16 -20.95
CA ALA A 275 5.65 -22.51 -20.40
C ALA A 275 7.04 -23.16 -20.61
N GLY A 276 7.59 -23.74 -19.56
CA GLY A 276 8.91 -24.39 -19.59
C GLY A 276 10.10 -23.43 -19.50
N SER A 277 9.90 -22.10 -19.45
CA SER A 277 10.98 -21.12 -19.23
C SER A 277 11.53 -21.11 -17.79
N LEU A 278 10.77 -21.71 -16.86
CA LEU A 278 11.09 -21.79 -15.43
C LEU A 278 11.14 -23.24 -14.96
N MET A 279 12.11 -23.53 -14.10
CA MET A 279 12.30 -24.85 -13.51
C MET A 279 11.11 -25.20 -12.61
N GLN A 280 10.50 -26.35 -12.87
CA GLN A 280 9.39 -26.87 -12.10
C GLN A 280 9.94 -27.58 -10.86
N ILE A 281 9.58 -27.09 -9.68
CA ILE A 281 9.98 -27.68 -8.39
C ILE A 281 8.69 -27.90 -7.60
N ASP A 282 8.33 -29.16 -7.37
CA ASP A 282 7.09 -29.49 -6.69
C ASP A 282 7.08 -28.98 -5.23
N PRO A 283 5.89 -28.82 -4.62
CA PRO A 283 5.78 -28.26 -3.28
C PRO A 283 6.57 -29.02 -2.20
N ALA A 284 6.67 -30.35 -2.30
CA ALA A 284 7.39 -31.15 -1.31
C ALA A 284 8.91 -30.99 -1.44
N THR A 285 9.42 -30.90 -2.67
CA THR A 285 10.84 -30.60 -2.92
C THR A 285 11.19 -29.18 -2.47
N ARG A 286 10.35 -28.17 -2.78
CA ARG A 286 10.56 -26.78 -2.30
C ARG A 286 10.64 -26.70 -0.78
N ALA A 287 9.74 -27.41 -0.12
CA ALA A 287 9.71 -27.55 1.33
C ALA A 287 11.01 -28.20 1.84
N SER A 288 11.39 -29.35 1.28
CA SER A 288 12.58 -30.10 1.72
C SER A 288 13.89 -29.34 1.50
N LEU A 289 13.97 -28.53 0.44
CA LEU A 289 15.11 -27.66 0.15
C LEU A 289 15.13 -26.38 1.00
N GLU A 290 14.07 -26.12 1.78
CA GLU A 290 13.89 -24.93 2.59
C GLU A 290 14.22 -23.63 1.83
N LEU A 291 13.73 -23.51 0.58
CA LEU A 291 14.14 -22.42 -0.33
C LEU A 291 13.86 -21.05 0.27
N THR A 292 12.61 -20.79 0.66
CA THR A 292 12.15 -19.50 1.21
C THR A 292 11.96 -19.58 2.72
N ARG A 293 11.53 -20.74 3.23
CA ARG A 293 11.20 -21.01 4.64
C ARG A 293 11.67 -22.40 5.05
N THR A 294 12.00 -22.53 6.34
CA THR A 294 12.30 -23.81 6.99
C THR A 294 11.05 -24.68 7.14
N MET A 295 11.23 -25.94 7.54
CA MET A 295 10.15 -26.88 7.89
C MET A 295 9.31 -26.45 9.08
N SER A 296 9.84 -25.54 9.90
CA SER A 296 9.07 -24.88 10.95
C SER A 296 8.29 -23.64 10.49
N GLY A 297 8.36 -23.30 9.19
CA GLY A 297 7.70 -22.13 8.59
C GLY A 297 8.46 -20.80 8.78
N LYS A 298 9.62 -20.83 9.45
CA LYS A 298 10.44 -19.64 9.69
C LYS A 298 11.27 -19.28 8.46
N ARG A 299 11.38 -17.99 8.15
CA ARG A 299 12.34 -17.48 7.15
C ARG A 299 13.77 -17.72 7.60
N GLN A 300 14.09 -17.42 8.87
CA GLN A 300 15.43 -17.62 9.41
C GLN A 300 15.84 -19.09 9.31
N GLY A 301 17.00 -19.35 8.69
CA GLY A 301 17.54 -20.68 8.45
C GLY A 301 17.24 -21.24 7.06
N SER A 302 16.40 -20.56 6.25
CA SER A 302 16.17 -20.94 4.86
C SER A 302 17.35 -20.57 3.95
N LEU A 303 17.39 -21.15 2.75
CA LEU A 303 18.36 -20.79 1.73
C LEU A 303 18.29 -19.28 1.41
N LEU A 304 17.07 -18.75 1.18
CA LEU A 304 16.85 -17.33 0.95
C LEU A 304 17.45 -16.45 2.07
N SER A 305 17.22 -16.81 3.33
CA SER A 305 17.77 -16.04 4.47
C SER A 305 19.29 -16.06 4.54
N THR A 306 19.92 -17.08 3.98
CA THR A 306 21.38 -17.25 3.95
C THR A 306 22.00 -16.43 2.82
N ILE A 307 21.36 -16.43 1.65
CA ILE A 307 21.89 -15.81 0.42
C ILE A 307 21.48 -14.36 0.23
N ASP A 308 20.39 -13.91 0.85
CA ASP A 308 19.88 -12.56 0.71
C ASP A 308 20.79 -11.54 1.43
N ARG A 309 21.73 -10.98 0.65
CA ARG A 309 22.62 -9.88 1.04
C ARG A 309 22.27 -8.57 0.33
N THR A 310 21.06 -8.48 -0.22
CA THR A 310 20.61 -7.29 -0.95
C THR A 310 20.49 -6.09 0.01
N VAL A 311 20.62 -4.87 -0.52
CA VAL A 311 20.59 -3.63 0.28
C VAL A 311 19.31 -2.81 0.09
N THR A 312 18.40 -3.31 -0.74
CA THR A 312 17.11 -2.66 -1.06
C THR A 312 15.96 -3.67 -1.00
N GLY A 313 14.76 -3.20 -0.65
CA GLY A 313 13.56 -4.04 -0.66
C GLY A 313 13.26 -4.64 -2.04
N ALA A 314 13.38 -3.84 -3.10
CA ALA A 314 13.22 -4.30 -4.49
C ALA A 314 14.22 -5.40 -4.86
N GLY A 315 15.50 -5.27 -4.45
CA GLY A 315 16.51 -6.30 -4.65
C GLY A 315 16.17 -7.61 -3.93
N ALA A 316 15.74 -7.52 -2.67
CA ALA A 316 15.33 -8.69 -1.89
C ALA A 316 14.13 -9.41 -2.53
N ARG A 317 13.12 -8.67 -3.01
CA ARG A 317 11.98 -9.23 -3.75
C ARG A 317 12.42 -9.93 -5.04
N LEU A 318 13.31 -9.31 -5.82
CA LEU A 318 13.83 -9.92 -7.04
C LEU A 318 14.60 -11.21 -6.73
N MET A 319 15.47 -11.20 -5.72
CA MET A 319 16.22 -12.38 -5.28
C MET A 319 15.27 -13.52 -4.88
N ALA A 320 14.25 -13.20 -4.07
CA ALA A 320 13.22 -14.16 -3.68
C ALA A 320 12.50 -14.74 -4.91
N GLY A 321 12.11 -13.90 -5.87
CA GLY A 321 11.47 -14.33 -7.11
C GLY A 321 12.37 -15.21 -7.98
N ARG A 322 13.65 -14.85 -8.15
CA ARG A 322 14.64 -15.62 -8.92
C ARG A 322 14.91 -17.00 -8.28
N LEU A 323 14.99 -17.07 -6.96
CA LEU A 323 15.14 -18.34 -6.23
C LEU A 323 13.87 -19.20 -6.33
N ALA A 324 12.70 -18.57 -6.27
CA ALA A 324 11.43 -19.26 -6.37
C ALA A 324 11.17 -19.79 -7.78
N ALA A 325 11.69 -19.16 -8.82
CA ALA A 325 11.50 -19.55 -10.21
C ALA A 325 12.83 -19.52 -10.99
N PRO A 326 13.68 -20.56 -10.85
CA PRO A 326 14.94 -20.64 -11.58
C PRO A 326 14.70 -20.70 -13.09
N LEU A 327 15.56 -20.04 -13.88
CA LEU A 327 15.50 -20.08 -15.34
C LEU A 327 15.89 -21.46 -15.88
N THR A 328 15.32 -21.84 -17.02
CA THR A 328 15.74 -23.02 -17.78
C THR A 328 16.56 -22.67 -19.02
N ASP A 329 16.49 -21.43 -19.50
CA ASP A 329 17.23 -20.98 -20.68
C ASP A 329 18.72 -20.73 -20.34
N PRO A 330 19.65 -21.52 -20.91
CA PRO A 330 21.08 -21.32 -20.69
C PRO A 330 21.59 -19.94 -21.14
N ALA A 331 20.99 -19.33 -22.16
CA ALA A 331 21.41 -18.01 -22.62
C ALA A 331 21.11 -16.93 -21.58
N ALA A 332 19.87 -16.89 -21.07
CA ALA A 332 19.49 -16.00 -19.97
C ALA A 332 20.28 -16.26 -18.67
N ILE A 333 20.60 -17.52 -18.36
CA ILE A 333 21.48 -17.85 -17.22
C ILE A 333 22.88 -17.26 -17.42
N ARG A 334 23.49 -17.46 -18.59
CA ARG A 334 24.83 -16.91 -18.90
C ARG A 334 24.85 -15.38 -18.90
N ALA A 335 23.79 -14.73 -19.36
CA ALA A 335 23.66 -13.27 -19.29
C ALA A 335 23.76 -12.77 -17.84
N ARG A 336 23.02 -13.40 -16.91
CA ARG A 336 23.11 -13.10 -15.47
C ARG A 336 24.50 -13.39 -14.89
N GLN A 337 25.11 -14.51 -15.27
CA GLN A 337 26.46 -14.86 -14.83
C GLN A 337 27.50 -13.84 -15.32
N ALA A 338 27.35 -13.28 -16.52
CA ALA A 338 28.22 -12.22 -17.02
C ALA A 338 28.10 -10.95 -16.17
N SER A 339 26.87 -10.54 -15.83
CA SER A 339 26.61 -9.40 -14.93
C SER A 339 27.24 -9.59 -13.56
N VAL A 340 27.08 -10.77 -12.96
CA VAL A 340 27.73 -11.11 -11.68
C VAL A 340 29.25 -11.04 -11.80
N ARG A 341 29.82 -11.67 -12.84
CA ARG A 341 31.28 -11.72 -13.08
C ARG A 341 31.89 -10.32 -13.13
N THR A 342 31.25 -9.37 -13.82
CA THR A 342 31.72 -7.98 -13.88
C THR A 342 31.95 -7.36 -12.50
N PHE A 343 31.06 -7.62 -11.53
CA PHE A 343 31.19 -7.08 -10.17
C PHE A 343 32.08 -7.93 -9.25
N VAL A 344 32.19 -9.24 -9.48
CA VAL A 344 33.19 -10.11 -8.83
C VAL A 344 34.59 -9.59 -9.12
N GLU A 345 34.88 -9.32 -10.40
CA GLU A 345 36.21 -8.95 -10.90
C GLU A 345 36.57 -7.48 -10.58
N ASP A 346 35.58 -6.57 -10.51
CA ASP A 346 35.78 -5.15 -10.15
C ASP A 346 35.21 -4.83 -8.75
N MET A 347 35.99 -5.16 -7.71
CA MET A 347 35.63 -4.87 -6.32
C MET A 347 35.37 -3.39 -6.02
N PRO A 348 36.24 -2.44 -6.42
CA PRO A 348 35.99 -1.03 -6.17
C PRO A 348 34.66 -0.55 -6.77
N ASN A 349 34.33 -0.96 -7.99
CA ASN A 349 33.09 -0.56 -8.63
C ASN A 349 31.86 -1.11 -7.90
N ARG A 350 31.90 -2.38 -7.50
CA ARG A 350 30.85 -2.97 -6.70
C ARG A 350 30.65 -2.26 -5.36
N GLN A 351 31.71 -1.92 -4.65
CA GLN A 351 31.59 -1.21 -3.36
C GLN A 351 30.93 0.16 -3.54
N ARG A 352 31.28 0.90 -4.61
CA ARG A 352 30.64 2.17 -4.95
C ARG A 352 29.15 1.99 -5.24
N LEU A 353 28.80 1.02 -6.08
CA LEU A 353 27.41 0.73 -6.44
C LEU A 353 26.59 0.31 -5.22
N ARG A 354 27.11 -0.61 -4.39
CA ARG A 354 26.43 -1.04 -3.17
C ARG A 354 26.23 0.13 -2.20
N ALA A 355 27.21 1.02 -2.07
CA ALA A 355 27.08 2.23 -1.26
C ALA A 355 25.99 3.16 -1.81
N ALA A 356 25.92 3.35 -3.13
CA ALA A 356 24.87 4.15 -3.78
C ALA A 356 23.48 3.54 -3.65
N LEU A 357 23.37 2.21 -3.61
CA LEU A 357 22.11 1.50 -3.41
C LEU A 357 21.67 1.44 -1.93
N THR A 358 22.61 1.57 -0.99
CA THR A 358 22.33 1.46 0.44
C THR A 358 21.53 2.66 0.92
N GLY A 359 20.39 2.41 1.56
CA GLY A 359 19.51 3.46 2.07
C GLY A 359 18.54 4.01 1.03
N LEU A 360 18.52 3.45 -0.19
CA LEU A 360 17.50 3.82 -1.16
C LEU A 360 16.09 3.44 -0.67
N PRO A 361 15.13 4.35 -0.81
CA PRO A 361 13.75 4.07 -0.47
C PRO A 361 13.11 3.10 -1.47
N ASP A 362 12.02 2.45 -1.07
CA ASP A 362 11.26 1.55 -1.93
C ASP A 362 10.35 2.34 -2.88
N THR A 363 10.94 2.84 -3.97
CA THR A 363 10.26 3.71 -4.95
C THR A 363 9.06 3.04 -5.62
N GLU A 364 9.15 1.73 -5.91
CA GLU A 364 8.05 0.96 -6.51
C GLU A 364 6.79 1.02 -5.62
N ARG A 365 6.97 0.75 -4.31
CA ARG A 365 5.87 0.76 -3.34
C ARG A 365 5.36 2.16 -3.04
N ALA A 366 6.24 3.15 -3.00
CA ALA A 366 5.86 4.55 -2.88
C ALA A 366 4.99 4.99 -4.08
N LEU A 367 5.40 4.65 -5.31
CA LEU A 367 4.67 4.99 -6.53
C LEU A 367 3.27 4.34 -6.56
N SER A 368 3.16 3.06 -6.17
CA SER A 368 1.87 2.38 -6.09
C SER A 368 0.93 3.06 -5.09
N ARG A 369 1.42 3.42 -3.89
CA ARG A 369 0.63 4.16 -2.90
C ARG A 369 0.16 5.51 -3.43
N LEU A 370 1.05 6.28 -4.07
CA LEU A 370 0.72 7.56 -4.68
C LEU A 370 -0.35 7.41 -5.77
N SER A 371 -0.22 6.42 -6.64
CA SER A 371 -1.19 6.14 -7.72
C SER A 371 -2.57 5.75 -7.21
N LEU A 372 -2.65 5.16 -6.01
CA LEU A 372 -3.91 4.81 -5.35
C LEU A 372 -4.49 5.94 -4.48
N GLY A 373 -3.86 7.12 -4.45
CA GLY A 373 -4.26 8.23 -3.58
C GLY A 373 -4.03 7.96 -2.09
N ARG A 374 -3.14 7.02 -1.76
CA ARG A 374 -2.81 6.60 -0.39
C ARG A 374 -1.41 7.03 0.06
N GLY A 375 -0.63 7.62 -0.85
CA GLY A 375 0.71 8.10 -0.56
C GLY A 375 0.71 9.38 0.26
N GLY A 376 1.81 9.63 0.96
CA GLY A 376 2.04 10.84 1.74
C GLY A 376 3.32 11.59 1.33
N PRO A 377 3.70 12.63 2.09
CA PRO A 377 4.91 13.42 1.81
C PRO A 377 6.19 12.59 1.73
N ARG A 378 6.32 11.54 2.55
CA ARG A 378 7.46 10.62 2.51
C ARG A 378 7.51 9.76 1.25
N ASP A 379 6.36 9.43 0.67
CA ASP A 379 6.34 8.71 -0.60
C ASP A 379 6.82 9.60 -1.75
N LEU A 380 6.44 10.88 -1.74
CA LEU A 380 6.96 11.87 -2.71
C LEU A 380 8.47 12.06 -2.56
N ALA A 381 8.97 12.18 -1.33
CA ALA A 381 10.40 12.25 -1.06
C ALA A 381 11.12 10.97 -1.50
N ALA A 382 10.52 9.78 -1.28
CA ALA A 382 11.07 8.52 -1.75
C ALA A 382 11.27 8.50 -3.27
N ILE A 383 10.31 9.02 -4.04
CA ILE A 383 10.45 9.14 -5.50
C ILE A 383 11.57 10.13 -5.87
N ARG A 384 11.62 11.30 -5.22
CA ARG A 384 12.69 12.30 -5.44
C ARG A 384 14.07 11.69 -5.22
N ASP A 385 14.29 11.12 -4.04
CA ASP A 385 15.58 10.60 -3.61
C ASP A 385 15.99 9.38 -4.46
N GLY A 386 15.01 8.56 -4.86
CA GLY A 386 15.23 7.44 -5.77
C GLY A 386 15.62 7.85 -7.19
N LEU A 387 15.02 8.92 -7.72
CA LEU A 387 15.42 9.49 -9.01
C LEU A 387 16.83 10.08 -8.96
N GLU A 388 17.15 10.85 -7.91
CA GLU A 388 18.49 11.42 -7.69
C GLU A 388 19.56 10.33 -7.72
N ALA A 389 19.34 9.25 -6.97
CA ALA A 389 20.27 8.13 -6.93
C ALA A 389 20.35 7.37 -8.26
N ALA A 390 19.22 7.20 -8.97
CA ALA A 390 19.22 6.57 -10.28
C ALA A 390 20.10 7.32 -11.28
N PHE A 391 20.01 8.65 -11.31
CA PHE A 391 20.87 9.48 -12.15
C PHE A 391 22.34 9.39 -11.74
N ALA A 392 22.63 9.40 -10.44
CA ALA A 392 24.00 9.25 -9.94
C ALA A 392 24.61 7.88 -10.32
N ILE A 393 23.83 6.79 -10.20
CA ILE A 393 24.25 5.44 -10.58
C ILE A 393 24.48 5.37 -12.09
N ALA A 394 23.57 5.93 -12.90
CA ALA A 394 23.72 5.94 -14.35
C ALA A 394 24.96 6.72 -14.80
N ALA A 395 25.24 7.86 -14.17
CA ALA A 395 26.41 8.69 -14.45
C ALA A 395 27.74 8.04 -14.03
N ALA A 396 27.71 7.20 -12.98
CA ALA A 396 28.88 6.49 -12.47
C ALA A 396 29.13 5.13 -13.16
N ALA A 397 28.26 4.73 -14.09
CA ALA A 397 28.34 3.44 -14.75
C ALA A 397 29.59 3.33 -15.66
N ALA A 398 30.17 2.12 -15.74
CA ALA A 398 31.32 1.86 -16.59
C ALA A 398 30.97 2.01 -18.08
N ALA A 399 31.97 2.25 -18.94
CA ALA A 399 31.71 2.35 -20.39
C ALA A 399 31.40 1.00 -21.03
N GLU A 400 32.06 -0.06 -20.56
CA GLU A 400 31.87 -1.43 -21.03
C GLU A 400 31.19 -2.27 -19.95
N MET A 401 30.05 -2.88 -20.30
CA MET A 401 29.32 -3.79 -19.41
C MET A 401 28.47 -4.78 -20.22
N PRO A 402 28.12 -5.94 -19.64
CA PRO A 402 27.15 -6.86 -20.22
C PRO A 402 25.81 -6.21 -20.57
N ASP A 403 25.11 -6.78 -21.54
CA ASP A 403 23.86 -6.25 -22.07
C ASP A 403 22.79 -6.00 -20.99
N GLU A 404 22.65 -6.93 -20.04
CA GLU A 404 21.71 -6.82 -18.91
C GLU A 404 21.97 -5.55 -18.08
N LEU A 405 23.23 -5.27 -17.73
CA LEU A 405 23.61 -4.07 -16.97
C LEU A 405 23.47 -2.80 -17.82
N ARG A 406 23.81 -2.87 -19.11
CA ARG A 406 23.70 -1.72 -20.02
C ARG A 406 22.25 -1.28 -20.18
N HIS A 407 21.32 -2.23 -20.30
CA HIS A 407 19.90 -1.92 -20.34
C HIS A 407 19.41 -1.28 -19.04
N ALA A 408 19.83 -1.81 -17.88
CA ALA A 408 19.48 -1.21 -16.59
C ALA A 408 19.99 0.25 -16.49
N VAL A 409 21.26 0.50 -16.82
CA VAL A 409 21.84 1.85 -16.83
C VAL A 409 21.12 2.78 -17.80
N THR A 410 20.79 2.30 -18.99
CA THR A 410 20.03 3.08 -19.98
C THR A 410 18.65 3.44 -19.47
N ALA A 411 17.96 2.50 -18.80
CA ALA A 411 16.65 2.75 -18.21
C ALA A 411 16.73 3.80 -17.08
N LEU A 412 17.75 3.72 -16.22
CA LEU A 412 17.98 4.71 -15.16
C LEU A 412 18.27 6.10 -15.74
N ALA A 413 19.08 6.19 -16.80
CA ALA A 413 19.39 7.45 -17.48
C ALA A 413 18.17 8.07 -18.20
N ALA A 414 17.20 7.25 -18.60
CA ALA A 414 15.98 7.69 -19.29
C ALA A 414 14.86 8.17 -18.34
N LEU A 415 15.08 8.12 -17.02
CA LEU A 415 14.10 8.60 -16.04
C LEU A 415 13.84 10.11 -16.18
N PRO A 416 12.64 10.60 -15.81
CA PRO A 416 12.23 11.97 -16.07
C PRO A 416 12.96 12.96 -15.16
N GLN A 417 14.02 13.58 -15.68
CA GLN A 417 14.79 14.63 -14.98
C GLN A 417 13.91 15.79 -14.50
N SER A 418 12.94 16.21 -15.31
CA SER A 418 11.99 17.28 -14.97
C SER A 418 11.13 16.95 -13.74
N LEU A 419 10.81 15.68 -13.52
CA LEU A 419 10.07 15.25 -12.33
C LEU A 419 10.94 15.35 -11.07
N HIS A 420 12.20 14.92 -11.18
CA HIS A 420 13.16 15.08 -10.09
C HIS A 420 13.34 16.55 -9.72
N GLU A 421 13.53 17.43 -10.70
CA GLU A 421 13.64 18.87 -10.49
C GLU A 421 12.39 19.45 -9.82
N ALA A 422 11.20 19.13 -10.35
CA ALA A 422 9.94 19.60 -9.77
C ALA A 422 9.77 19.15 -8.30
N LEU A 423 10.10 17.90 -7.97
CA LEU A 423 10.02 17.40 -6.59
C LEU A 423 11.07 18.05 -5.68
N SER A 424 12.29 18.25 -6.17
CA SER A 424 13.38 18.87 -5.41
C SER A 424 13.11 20.34 -5.10
N ASP A 425 12.55 21.07 -6.06
CA ASP A 425 12.19 22.48 -5.91
C ASP A 425 10.95 22.66 -5.00
N THR A 426 10.01 21.72 -5.04
CA THR A 426 8.73 21.85 -4.33
C THR A 426 8.73 21.27 -2.93
N LEU A 427 9.39 20.12 -2.70
CA LEU A 427 9.38 19.46 -1.40
C LEU A 427 10.39 20.10 -0.46
N ALA A 428 10.00 20.22 0.81
CA ALA A 428 10.92 20.56 1.87
C ALA A 428 11.98 19.46 2.07
N ASP A 429 13.13 19.82 2.65
CA ASP A 429 14.22 18.87 2.88
C ASP A 429 13.83 17.80 3.91
N ALA A 430 13.10 18.21 4.96
CA ALA A 430 12.56 17.31 5.97
C ALA A 430 11.03 17.23 5.84
N VAL A 431 10.53 16.08 5.38
CA VAL A 431 9.09 15.85 5.23
C VAL A 431 8.50 15.08 6.43
N PRO A 432 7.33 15.49 6.95
CA PRO A 432 6.61 14.80 8.00
C PRO A 432 6.08 13.45 7.50
N LEU A 433 5.72 12.58 8.45
CA LEU A 433 5.08 11.30 8.12
C LEU A 433 3.66 11.49 7.55
N LEU A 434 2.86 12.34 8.19
CA LEU A 434 1.45 12.50 7.88
C LEU A 434 1.21 13.80 7.11
N LYS A 435 0.42 13.73 6.02
CA LYS A 435 -0.04 14.90 5.25
C LYS A 435 -0.67 15.98 6.14
N ARG A 436 -1.43 15.56 7.17
CA ARG A 436 -2.16 16.47 8.07
C ARG A 436 -1.25 17.38 8.92
N ASP A 437 0.02 17.03 9.07
CA ASP A 437 0.94 17.79 9.92
C ASP A 437 1.50 19.02 9.16
N GLY A 438 1.39 19.04 7.83
CA GLY A 438 1.87 20.13 6.97
C GLY A 438 3.39 20.34 7.01
N GLY A 439 3.89 21.39 6.37
CA GLY A 439 5.31 21.76 6.39
C GLY A 439 6.18 20.91 5.46
N PHE A 440 5.58 20.26 4.46
CA PHE A 440 6.30 19.44 3.49
C PHE A 440 6.51 20.12 2.14
N VAL A 441 5.87 21.27 1.92
CA VAL A 441 6.12 22.15 0.77
C VAL A 441 7.13 23.21 1.17
N ARG A 442 8.18 23.36 0.34
CA ARG A 442 9.26 24.33 0.49
C ARG A 442 8.73 25.76 0.40
N ASP A 443 9.28 26.66 1.21
CA ASP A 443 8.93 28.09 1.15
C ASP A 443 9.32 28.66 -0.22
N GLY A 444 8.45 29.48 -0.80
CA GLY A 444 8.65 30.07 -2.12
C GLY A 444 8.26 29.16 -3.29
N ALA A 445 7.97 27.88 -3.04
CA ALA A 445 7.53 26.96 -4.10
C ALA A 445 6.11 27.25 -4.59
N ILE A 446 5.23 27.69 -3.68
CA ILE A 446 3.81 27.95 -3.98
C ILE A 446 3.39 29.28 -3.34
N PRO A 447 3.33 30.37 -4.12
CA PRO A 447 3.05 31.71 -3.59
C PRO A 447 1.77 31.82 -2.78
N ALA A 448 0.69 31.15 -3.22
CA ALA A 448 -0.58 31.16 -2.51
C ALA A 448 -0.51 30.48 -1.13
N LEU A 449 0.38 29.49 -0.98
CA LEU A 449 0.60 28.83 0.30
C LEU A 449 1.47 29.70 1.22
N ASP A 450 2.49 30.35 0.67
CA ASP A 450 3.35 31.27 1.42
C ASP A 450 2.54 32.45 1.97
N GLU A 451 1.59 32.98 1.20
CA GLU A 451 0.64 34.00 1.64
C GLU A 451 -0.20 33.51 2.83
N ALA A 452 -0.76 32.30 2.73
CA ALA A 452 -1.53 31.70 3.82
C ALA A 452 -0.69 31.46 5.09
N ARG A 453 0.57 31.03 4.94
CA ARG A 453 1.53 30.88 6.06
C ARG A 453 1.83 32.22 6.71
N THR A 454 2.07 33.25 5.89
CA THR A 454 2.33 34.63 6.34
C THR A 454 1.14 35.21 7.10
N LEU A 455 -0.09 35.00 6.61
CA LEU A 455 -1.32 35.40 7.29
C LEU A 455 -1.41 34.73 8.67
N ARG A 456 -1.18 33.41 8.75
CA ARG A 456 -1.20 32.66 10.03
C ARG A 456 -0.18 33.20 11.04
N GLU A 457 1.03 33.51 10.59
CA GLU A 457 2.08 34.07 11.44
C GLU A 457 1.75 35.49 11.91
N ASN A 458 1.25 36.34 11.01
CA ASN A 458 0.78 37.67 11.34
C ASN A 458 -0.36 37.63 12.37
N SER A 459 -1.31 36.68 12.25
CA SER A 459 -2.36 36.49 13.24
C SER A 459 -1.79 36.13 14.62
N ARG A 460 -0.79 35.22 14.70
CA ARG A 460 -0.13 34.90 15.98
C ARG A 460 0.55 36.13 16.60
N ARG A 461 1.18 36.97 15.78
CA ARG A 461 1.78 38.23 16.24
C ARG A 461 0.72 39.19 16.78
N VAL A 462 -0.38 39.36 16.06
CA VAL A 462 -1.51 40.19 16.50
C VAL A 462 -2.07 39.71 17.86
N ILE A 463 -2.23 38.40 18.04
CA ILE A 463 -2.69 37.83 19.32
C ILE A 463 -1.67 38.06 20.45
N ALA A 464 -0.36 37.95 20.17
CA ALA A 464 0.68 38.24 21.15
C ALA A 464 0.68 39.72 21.55
N ASP A 465 0.54 40.64 20.58
CA ASP A 465 0.44 42.07 20.81
C ASP A 465 -0.82 42.43 21.61
N LEU A 466 -1.95 41.80 21.29
CA LEU A 466 -3.21 41.96 22.02
C LEU A 466 -3.09 41.49 23.47
N GLN A 467 -2.46 40.33 23.70
CA GLN A 467 -2.17 39.84 25.04
C GLN A 467 -1.29 40.83 25.81
N GLY A 468 -0.24 41.36 25.18
CA GLY A 468 0.64 42.36 25.79
C GLY A 468 -0.12 43.64 26.18
N ARG A 469 -1.00 44.12 25.30
CA ARG A 469 -1.88 45.27 25.58
C ARG A 469 -2.80 45.00 26.77
N TYR A 470 -3.47 43.85 26.82
CA TYR A 470 -4.34 43.51 27.95
C TYR A 470 -3.58 43.36 29.26
N VAL A 471 -2.37 42.78 29.25
CA VAL A 471 -1.50 42.74 30.44
C VAL A 471 -1.18 44.16 30.92
N ALA A 472 -0.88 45.09 30.01
CA ALA A 472 -0.58 46.48 30.35
C ALA A 472 -1.80 47.26 30.85
N GLU A 473 -2.96 47.10 30.20
CA GLU A 473 -4.23 47.78 30.56
C GLU A 473 -4.79 47.27 31.90
N THR A 474 -4.66 45.97 32.18
CA THR A 474 -5.27 45.33 33.36
C THR A 474 -4.31 45.16 34.53
N GLY A 475 -2.99 45.27 34.29
CA GLY A 475 -1.95 44.99 35.29
C GLY A 475 -1.73 43.50 35.60
N VAL A 476 -2.37 42.60 34.86
CA VAL A 476 -2.40 41.15 35.15
C VAL A 476 -1.31 40.43 34.37
N ARG A 477 -0.17 40.17 35.02
CA ARG A 477 1.01 39.55 34.37
C ARG A 477 0.80 38.14 33.83
N ASN A 478 -0.17 37.40 34.38
CA ASN A 478 -0.39 35.98 34.02
C ASN A 478 -1.57 35.79 33.04
N LEU A 479 -2.11 36.86 32.47
CA LEU A 479 -3.19 36.79 31.49
C LEU A 479 -2.68 36.11 30.21
N ARG A 480 -3.42 35.10 29.74
CA ARG A 480 -3.10 34.39 28.49
C ARG A 480 -4.28 34.38 27.56
N ILE A 481 -4.05 34.65 26.28
CA ILE A 481 -5.03 34.41 25.22
C ILE A 481 -4.79 32.99 24.70
N LYS A 482 -5.80 32.13 24.78
CA LYS A 482 -5.76 30.74 24.31
C LYS A 482 -6.83 30.51 23.26
N HIS A 483 -6.66 29.46 22.45
CA HIS A 483 -7.65 29.01 21.49
C HIS A 483 -8.08 27.57 21.82
N ASN A 484 -9.36 27.27 21.74
CA ASN A 484 -9.84 25.90 21.66
C ASN A 484 -10.93 25.76 20.60
N ASN A 485 -11.11 24.56 20.06
CA ASN A 485 -12.01 24.30 18.94
C ASN A 485 -13.51 24.49 19.26
N VAL A 486 -13.89 24.60 20.53
CA VAL A 486 -15.27 24.75 21.00
C VAL A 486 -15.60 26.22 21.36
N LEU A 487 -14.64 26.95 21.95
CA LEU A 487 -14.81 28.31 22.46
C LEU A 487 -14.18 29.38 21.56
N GLY A 488 -13.37 29.00 20.56
CA GLY A 488 -12.55 29.94 19.80
C GLY A 488 -11.42 30.51 20.66
N TYR A 489 -11.01 31.75 20.37
CA TYR A 489 -10.06 32.49 21.20
C TYR A 489 -10.74 32.97 22.51
N PHE A 490 -10.08 32.79 23.65
CA PHE A 490 -10.57 33.21 24.96
C PHE A 490 -9.42 33.68 25.86
N VAL A 491 -9.78 34.49 26.87
CA VAL A 491 -8.83 34.99 27.86
C VAL A 491 -8.89 34.10 29.11
N GLU A 492 -7.75 33.50 29.47
CA GLU A 492 -7.58 32.70 30.67
C GLU A 492 -6.88 33.52 31.76
N GLY A 493 -7.46 33.49 32.98
CA GLY A 493 -6.95 34.20 34.15
C GLY A 493 -7.36 33.53 35.47
N VAL A 494 -6.82 34.02 36.59
CA VAL A 494 -7.04 33.45 37.93
C VAL A 494 -8.45 33.81 38.45
N THR A 495 -9.11 32.91 39.18
CA THR A 495 -10.52 33.06 39.63
C THR A 495 -10.82 34.35 40.41
N SER A 496 -9.84 34.91 41.14
CA SER A 496 -9.96 36.17 41.88
C SER A 496 -10.03 37.43 40.99
N LEU A 497 -9.93 37.26 39.66
CA LEU A 497 -9.72 38.32 38.68
C LEU A 497 -10.90 38.51 37.72
N VAL A 498 -11.79 37.50 37.61
CA VAL A 498 -13.05 37.56 36.85
C VAL A 498 -14.00 38.64 37.40
N SER A 499 -13.88 38.98 38.68
CA SER A 499 -14.64 40.06 39.34
C SER A 499 -14.12 41.47 39.00
N LEU A 500 -12.83 41.63 38.70
CA LEU A 500 -12.25 42.92 38.28
C LEU A 500 -12.55 43.22 36.80
N LEU A 501 -12.53 42.17 35.97
CA LEU A 501 -12.80 42.25 34.53
C LEU A 501 -14.30 42.18 34.19
N GLY A 502 -15.15 41.74 35.13
CA GLY A 502 -16.60 41.63 34.94
C GLY A 502 -17.35 42.96 34.74
N GLY A 503 -16.64 44.09 34.87
CA GLY A 503 -17.15 45.43 34.57
C GLY A 503 -16.66 46.01 33.23
N ASP A 504 -15.78 45.32 32.49
CA ASP A 504 -15.32 45.80 31.18
C ASP A 504 -16.38 45.48 30.11
N PRO A 505 -17.02 46.49 29.47
CA PRO A 505 -18.07 46.28 28.49
C PRO A 505 -17.60 45.57 27.21
N ARG A 506 -16.29 45.42 27.01
CA ARG A 506 -15.68 44.69 25.89
C ARG A 506 -15.74 43.17 26.09
N LEU A 507 -15.80 42.66 27.32
CA LEU A 507 -15.75 41.23 27.60
C LEU A 507 -17.15 40.62 27.82
N VAL A 508 -17.44 39.47 27.23
CA VAL A 508 -18.65 38.66 27.45
C VAL A 508 -18.31 37.37 28.17
N ARG A 509 -18.92 37.20 29.34
CA ARG A 509 -18.83 35.95 30.11
C ARG A 509 -19.76 34.90 29.52
N ARG A 510 -19.21 33.79 29.04
CA ARG A 510 -19.96 32.61 28.59
C ARG A 510 -19.81 31.49 29.62
N VAL A 511 -20.93 31.02 30.17
CA VAL A 511 -20.97 30.11 31.32
C VAL A 511 -20.72 28.68 30.85
N ASP A 512 -19.53 28.15 31.18
CA ASP A 512 -19.28 26.87 31.85
C ASP A 512 -17.76 26.72 31.98
N ALA A 513 -17.26 26.69 33.23
CA ALA A 513 -15.86 26.95 33.64
C ALA A 513 -15.42 28.43 33.56
N HIS A 514 -14.43 28.79 34.38
CA HIS A 514 -14.03 30.15 34.75
C HIS A 514 -13.41 31.04 33.63
N HIS A 515 -14.02 31.13 32.45
CA HIS A 515 -13.45 31.80 31.27
C HIS A 515 -14.25 33.04 30.85
N LEU A 516 -13.54 34.09 30.42
CA LEU A 516 -14.09 35.31 29.80
C LEU A 516 -13.80 35.24 28.29
N VAL A 517 -14.80 35.55 27.47
CA VAL A 517 -14.71 35.58 26.00
C VAL A 517 -14.81 37.04 25.56
N ASP A 518 -14.10 37.43 24.51
CA ASP A 518 -14.17 38.81 24.01
C ASP A 518 -15.46 39.09 23.22
N ARG A 519 -15.88 40.35 23.12
CA ARG A 519 -16.86 40.76 22.11
C ARG A 519 -16.11 41.02 20.81
N PRO A 520 -16.46 40.35 19.71
CA PRO A 520 -15.77 40.60 18.45
C PRO A 520 -16.04 42.03 17.98
N ASP A 521 -14.96 42.81 17.87
CA ASP A 521 -14.93 44.04 17.09
C ASP A 521 -15.02 43.69 15.59
N ALA A 522 -15.40 44.65 14.73
CA ALA A 522 -15.55 44.43 13.29
C ALA A 522 -14.29 43.82 12.63
N THR A 523 -13.11 44.11 13.19
CA THR A 523 -11.81 43.58 12.74
C THR A 523 -11.57 42.13 13.16
N GLU A 524 -12.05 41.72 14.33
CA GLU A 524 -11.94 40.33 14.84
C GLU A 524 -12.96 39.39 14.20
N ALA A 525 -14.15 39.89 13.86
CA ALA A 525 -15.13 39.13 13.08
C ALA A 525 -14.58 38.77 11.69
N GLN A 526 -13.80 39.67 11.08
CA GLN A 526 -13.08 39.45 9.82
C GLN A 526 -11.91 38.48 9.96
N LEU A 527 -11.09 38.62 11.01
CA LEU A 527 -10.06 37.62 11.35
C LEU A 527 -10.67 36.24 11.60
N GLY A 528 -11.81 36.15 12.28
CA GLY A 528 -12.50 34.89 12.55
C GLY A 528 -13.06 34.21 11.30
N SER A 529 -13.49 34.97 10.28
CA SER A 529 -13.91 34.43 8.98
C SER A 529 -12.73 34.05 8.08
N ASP A 530 -11.61 34.78 8.16
CA ASP A 530 -10.40 34.51 7.38
C ASP A 530 -9.56 33.35 7.95
N LEU A 531 -9.83 32.95 9.20
CA LEU A 531 -9.17 31.85 9.92
C LEU A 531 -9.92 30.50 9.84
N GLU A 532 -11.01 30.39 9.07
CA GLU A 532 -11.58 29.07 8.76
C GLU A 532 -10.51 28.22 8.04
N PRO A 533 -10.28 26.96 8.44
CA PRO A 533 -9.15 26.15 7.99
C PRO A 533 -9.38 25.62 6.56
N GLY A 534 -9.41 26.50 5.57
CA GLY A 534 -9.73 26.18 4.18
C GLY A 534 -8.52 26.05 3.24
N ARG A 535 -7.33 26.50 3.62
CA ARG A 535 -6.13 26.42 2.76
C ARG A 535 -4.86 26.16 3.58
N ASP A 536 -4.57 24.89 3.84
CA ASP A 536 -3.20 24.46 4.17
C ASP A 536 -2.65 23.58 3.02
N ASP A 537 -1.39 23.16 3.13
CA ASP A 537 -0.69 22.20 2.26
C ASP A 537 -1.57 21.01 1.77
N ARG A 538 -2.67 20.68 2.47
CA ARG A 538 -3.77 19.79 2.06
C ARG A 538 -4.19 19.94 0.59
N GLY A 539 -4.33 21.18 0.09
CA GLY A 539 -4.81 21.48 -1.27
C GLY A 539 -3.72 21.47 -2.36
N VAL A 540 -2.44 21.45 -1.98
CA VAL A 540 -1.33 21.39 -2.94
C VAL A 540 -1.26 20.02 -3.61
N LEU A 541 -1.56 18.97 -2.86
CA LEU A 541 -1.71 17.63 -3.42
C LEU A 541 -2.91 17.58 -4.39
N GLU A 542 -4.01 18.27 -4.13
CA GLU A 542 -5.17 18.36 -5.06
C GLU A 542 -4.81 19.01 -6.41
N ILE A 543 -3.87 19.97 -6.42
CA ILE A 543 -3.33 20.61 -7.63
C ILE A 543 -2.38 19.68 -8.39
N LEU A 544 -1.69 18.77 -7.70
CA LEU A 544 -0.88 17.69 -8.28
C LEU A 544 -1.70 16.42 -8.59
N GLU A 545 -2.94 16.32 -8.08
CA GLU A 545 -3.91 15.23 -8.26
C GLU A 545 -4.84 15.46 -9.47
N HIS A 546 -4.75 16.60 -10.16
CA HIS A 546 -5.21 16.69 -11.55
C HIS A 546 -4.38 15.71 -12.38
N PRO A 547 -5.00 14.94 -13.30
CA PRO A 547 -4.35 13.78 -13.88
C PRO A 547 -3.07 14.24 -14.58
N VAL A 548 -1.94 13.91 -13.96
CA VAL A 548 -0.75 13.54 -14.71
C VAL A 548 -1.29 12.46 -15.64
N GLU A 549 -1.51 12.81 -16.92
CA GLU A 549 -1.82 11.83 -17.94
C GLU A 549 -0.90 10.64 -17.68
N PRO A 550 -1.41 9.40 -17.68
CA PRO A 550 -0.55 8.26 -17.47
C PRO A 550 0.57 8.39 -18.49
N LEU A 551 1.78 8.72 -18.00
CA LEU A 551 3.02 8.56 -18.74
C LEU A 551 3.12 7.06 -18.92
N LEU A 552 2.38 6.56 -19.91
CA LEU A 552 2.56 5.28 -20.51
C LEU A 552 3.98 5.34 -21.02
N LEU A 553 4.89 4.83 -20.19
CA LEU A 553 6.23 4.47 -20.56
C LEU A 553 6.09 3.56 -21.78
N ASN A 554 6.12 4.16 -22.97
CA ASN A 554 6.34 3.47 -24.23
C ASN A 554 7.83 3.15 -24.28
N VAL A 555 8.22 2.18 -23.45
CA VAL A 555 9.40 1.39 -23.71
C VAL A 555 8.96 0.37 -24.75
N ASP A 556 8.99 0.76 -26.02
CA ASP A 556 9.11 -0.21 -27.10
C ASP A 556 10.49 -0.82 -26.93
N GLN A 557 10.58 -1.98 -26.25
CA GLN A 557 11.48 -3.12 -26.49
C GLN A 557 11.11 -4.25 -25.49
N PRO A 558 11.17 -5.53 -25.90
CA PRO A 558 10.82 -6.64 -25.03
C PRO A 558 11.95 -6.94 -24.04
N ASP A 559 11.54 -7.49 -22.89
CA ASP A 559 12.29 -8.34 -21.96
C ASP A 559 13.28 -7.75 -20.94
N GLN A 560 13.02 -8.19 -19.69
CA GLN A 560 13.85 -8.30 -18.49
C GLN A 560 13.93 -7.09 -17.55
N ASP A 561 13.11 -7.16 -16.49
CA ASP A 561 13.30 -6.45 -15.22
C ASP A 561 14.66 -6.80 -14.59
N VAL A 562 15.52 -5.79 -14.43
CA VAL A 562 16.81 -5.95 -13.75
C VAL A 562 17.01 -4.87 -12.69
N PRO A 563 16.63 -5.15 -11.44
CA PRO A 563 17.22 -4.49 -10.29
C PRO A 563 18.67 -4.97 -10.08
N VAL A 564 19.61 -4.03 -10.12
CA VAL A 564 21.06 -4.25 -9.93
C VAL A 564 21.39 -4.90 -8.57
N SER A 565 20.56 -4.68 -7.55
CA SER A 565 20.76 -5.13 -6.16
C SER A 565 20.79 -6.65 -5.94
N ALA A 566 20.13 -7.47 -6.77
CA ALA A 566 20.17 -8.94 -6.60
C ALA A 566 21.47 -9.57 -7.12
N THR A 567 22.10 -8.94 -8.13
CA THR A 567 23.40 -9.35 -8.66
C THR A 567 24.48 -9.22 -7.57
N ASP A 568 24.42 -8.18 -6.75
CA ASP A 568 25.32 -7.96 -5.61
C ASP A 568 25.27 -9.08 -4.55
N ALA A 569 24.09 -9.70 -4.34
CA ALA A 569 23.92 -10.74 -3.33
C ALA A 569 24.44 -12.11 -3.79
N HIS A 570 24.26 -12.46 -5.07
CA HIS A 570 24.85 -13.67 -5.67
C HIS A 570 26.38 -13.68 -5.57
N GLU A 571 26.97 -12.51 -5.54
CA GLU A 571 28.41 -12.34 -5.54
C GLU A 571 29.08 -12.53 -4.18
N GLN A 572 28.45 -12.05 -3.10
CA GLN A 572 28.97 -12.28 -1.75
C GLN A 572 29.07 -13.78 -1.44
N ILE A 573 28.17 -14.58 -2.01
CA ILE A 573 28.17 -16.04 -1.92
C ILE A 573 29.33 -16.64 -2.75
N ALA A 574 29.62 -16.08 -3.92
CA ALA A 574 30.74 -16.52 -4.74
C ALA A 574 32.09 -16.28 -4.05
N ARG A 575 32.21 -15.20 -3.27
CA ARG A 575 33.38 -14.91 -2.42
C ARG A 575 33.56 -15.90 -1.28
N ASP A 576 32.45 -16.40 -0.72
CA ASP A 576 32.44 -17.42 0.33
C ASP A 576 32.75 -18.84 -0.22
N GLY A 577 33.41 -18.94 -1.39
CA GLY A 577 33.93 -20.19 -1.97
C GLY A 577 32.98 -20.93 -2.92
N VAL A 578 31.88 -20.30 -3.37
CA VAL A 578 30.93 -20.92 -4.33
C VAL A 578 31.31 -20.55 -5.77
N GLU A 579 31.87 -21.50 -6.52
CA GLU A 579 32.17 -21.33 -7.95
C GLU A 579 30.89 -21.42 -8.82
N ALA A 580 30.91 -20.75 -9.98
CA ALA A 580 29.84 -20.89 -10.96
C ALA A 580 29.83 -22.32 -11.52
N GLY A 581 28.70 -23.00 -11.45
CA GLY A 581 28.57 -24.35 -12.03
C GLY A 581 28.69 -24.33 -13.56
N ASP A 582 29.46 -25.25 -14.12
CA ASP A 582 29.57 -25.45 -15.57
C ASP A 582 28.29 -26.10 -16.11
N LEU A 583 27.69 -25.46 -17.13
CA LEU A 583 26.59 -26.04 -17.89
C LEU A 583 27.17 -26.96 -18.97
N ALA A 584 27.23 -28.26 -18.72
CA ALA A 584 27.71 -29.21 -19.72
C ALA A 584 26.66 -29.45 -20.82
N GLU A 585 27.08 -29.37 -22.09
CA GLU A 585 26.29 -29.85 -23.23
C GLU A 585 26.28 -31.39 -23.23
N GLY A 586 25.36 -31.99 -22.47
CA GLY A 586 25.27 -33.46 -22.40
C GLY A 586 24.40 -34.05 -21.29
N GLY A 587 23.79 -33.25 -20.42
CA GLY A 587 22.98 -33.77 -19.30
C GLY A 587 23.81 -34.26 -18.11
N GLU A 588 25.12 -34.04 -18.09
CA GLU A 588 25.97 -34.26 -16.92
C GLU A 588 26.12 -32.96 -16.11
N LEU A 589 25.80 -33.03 -14.82
CA LEU A 589 26.08 -31.97 -13.86
C LEU A 589 27.43 -32.26 -13.21
N VAL A 590 28.48 -31.54 -13.59
CA VAL A 590 29.79 -31.61 -12.92
C VAL A 590 29.82 -30.53 -11.85
N VAL A 591 29.63 -30.92 -10.59
CA VAL A 591 29.76 -30.01 -9.44
C VAL A 591 31.13 -30.21 -8.82
N HIS A 592 32.02 -29.24 -8.98
CA HIS A 592 33.26 -29.17 -8.22
C HIS A 592 32.93 -28.63 -6.81
N LEU A 593 32.83 -29.53 -5.83
CA LEU A 593 32.72 -29.13 -4.43
C LEU A 593 34.10 -28.69 -3.95
N VAL A 594 34.35 -27.38 -3.92
CA VAL A 594 35.52 -26.82 -3.25
C VAL A 594 35.21 -26.78 -1.75
N PRO A 595 36.03 -27.42 -0.87
CA PRO A 595 35.79 -27.38 0.56
C PRO A 595 35.90 -25.94 1.07
N PHE A 596 34.84 -25.46 1.73
CA PHE A 596 34.82 -24.19 2.46
C PHE A 596 35.83 -24.24 3.61
N ASP A 597 36.90 -23.45 3.52
CA ASP A 597 37.85 -23.23 4.62
C ASP A 597 37.50 -21.89 5.32
N PRO A 598 36.94 -21.93 6.54
CA PRO A 598 36.56 -20.72 7.28
C PRO A 598 37.75 -19.88 7.78
N HIS A 599 39.00 -20.23 7.43
CA HIS A 599 40.21 -19.53 7.84
C HIS A 599 41.00 -18.86 6.70
N LEU A 600 40.47 -18.86 5.47
CA LEU A 600 41.01 -18.05 4.38
C LEU A 600 40.25 -16.70 4.29
N PRO A 601 40.97 -15.56 4.20
CA PRO A 601 40.40 -14.21 4.38
C PRO A 601 39.48 -13.73 3.26
#